data_AF-A0AAN8QBZ9-F1
#
_entry.id   AF-A0AAN8QBZ9-F1
#
_cell.length_a   1.000
_cell.length_b   1.000
_cell.length_c   1.000
_cell.angle_alpha   90.00
_cell.angle_beta   90.00
_cell.angle_gamma   90.00
#
_symmetry.space_group_name_H-M   'P 1'
#
loop_
_entity.id
_entity.type
_entity.pdbx_description
1 polymer ?
#
loop_
_entity_poly.entity_id
_entity_poly.type
_entity_poly.pdbx_seq_one_letter_code
_entity_poly.pdbx_strand_id
1 'polypeptide(L)'
;LNKEPSFRPTAKELLKHKLIVRYAKKTSYLTELVDKYRRWKAEQTRQQAESSSDESDSEQDGQASGGNNFGSDDWIFTIREKDPKKLQNGGEGPAGESGDISKRPYSTSLSSIISPSLAELKQRQEAVNGNPMALDELREAILLAEEAYPGISDSLVTQLVNRLQRFSEGRTSP
;
A
#
# COMPACT_ATOMS: atom_id res chain seq x y z
N LEU A 1 13.61 22.47 13.51
CA LEU A 1 14.05 21.11 13.17
C LEU A 1 15.10 21.24 12.07
N ASN A 2 16.27 20.60 12.21
CA ASN A 2 17.29 20.67 11.16
C ASN A 2 16.70 20.12 9.86
N LYS A 3 16.84 20.89 8.78
CA LYS A 3 16.22 20.60 7.47
C LYS A 3 17.03 19.59 6.66
N GLU A 4 18.33 19.57 6.88
CA GLU A 4 19.25 18.66 6.20
C GLU A 4 19.14 17.23 6.79
N PRO A 5 18.87 16.21 5.95
CA PRO A 5 18.71 14.83 6.39
C PRO A 5 19.92 14.28 7.15
N SER A 6 21.13 14.57 6.69
CA SER A 6 22.39 14.06 7.24
C SER A 6 22.70 14.61 8.65
N PHE A 7 22.09 15.75 9.02
CA PHE A 7 22.24 16.35 10.34
C PHE A 7 21.10 15.98 11.29
N ARG A 8 20.19 15.10 10.87
CA ARG A 8 19.15 14.56 11.75
C ARG A 8 19.79 13.49 12.65
N PRO A 9 19.65 13.60 13.99
CA PRO A 9 20.10 12.55 14.89
C PRO A 9 19.38 11.25 14.56
N THR A 10 20.14 10.15 14.60
CA THR A 10 19.61 8.81 14.36
C THR A 10 18.53 8.46 15.39
N ALA A 11 17.66 7.50 15.09
CA ALA A 11 16.66 7.01 16.04
C ALA A 11 17.30 6.56 17.37
N LYS A 12 18.52 6.01 17.31
CA LYS A 12 19.32 5.61 18.48
C LYS A 12 19.76 6.81 19.34
N GLU A 13 20.07 7.94 18.72
CA GLU A 13 20.45 9.17 19.42
C GLU A 13 19.23 9.90 19.98
N LEU A 14 18.11 9.90 19.24
CA LEU A 14 16.84 10.45 19.72
C LEU A 14 16.37 9.76 21.00
N LEU A 15 16.53 8.44 21.10
CA LEU A 15 16.20 7.67 22.31
C LEU A 15 16.96 8.12 23.57
N LYS A 16 18.12 8.75 23.42
CA LYS A 16 18.93 9.29 24.53
C LYS A 16 18.53 10.71 24.93
N HIS A 17 17.66 11.35 24.16
CA HIS A 17 17.30 12.74 24.39
C HIS A 17 16.54 12.90 25.71
N LYS A 18 16.80 13.99 26.43
CA LYS A 18 16.22 14.29 27.75
C LYS A 18 14.70 14.16 27.80
N LEU A 19 14.01 14.48 26.71
CA LEU A 19 12.54 14.39 26.65
C LEU A 19 12.05 12.94 26.64
N ILE A 20 12.73 12.06 25.92
CA ILE A 20 12.36 10.64 25.86
C ILE A 20 12.75 9.97 27.17
N VAL A 21 13.98 10.18 27.64
CA VAL A 21 14.49 9.58 28.88
C VAL A 21 13.68 10.02 30.10
N ARG A 22 13.24 11.29 30.16
CA ARG A 22 12.55 11.83 31.34
C ARG A 22 11.04 11.59 31.33
N TYR A 23 10.40 11.55 30.16
CA TYR A 23 8.94 11.53 30.06
C TYR A 23 8.37 10.25 29.44
N ALA A 24 9.14 9.49 28.66
CA ALA A 24 8.65 8.25 28.07
C ALA A 24 8.82 7.08 29.05
N LYS A 25 7.70 6.46 29.45
CA LYS A 25 7.69 5.37 30.45
C LYS A 25 8.11 4.01 29.88
N LYS A 26 7.82 3.74 28.61
CA LYS A 26 8.17 2.50 27.91
C LYS A 26 8.55 2.80 26.48
N THR A 27 9.80 2.52 26.11
CA THR A 27 10.35 2.70 24.76
C THR A 27 10.79 1.38 24.13
N SER A 28 10.40 0.24 24.74
CA SER A 28 10.73 -1.11 24.24
C SER A 28 10.25 -1.31 22.82
N TYR A 29 8.98 -0.99 22.55
CA TYR A 29 8.39 -1.10 21.22
C TYR A 29 9.13 -0.25 20.17
N LEU A 30 9.51 0.98 20.51
CA LEU A 30 10.30 1.82 19.60
C LEU A 30 11.67 1.19 19.30
N THR A 31 12.31 0.61 20.30
CA THR A 31 13.61 -0.06 20.16
C THR A 31 13.49 -1.32 19.30
N GLU A 32 12.45 -2.12 19.50
CA GLU A 32 12.14 -3.30 18.68
C GLU A 32 11.89 -2.92 17.21
N LEU A 33 11.18 -1.82 16.94
CA LEU A 33 10.97 -1.32 15.58
C LEU A 33 12.27 -0.89 14.91
N VAL A 34 13.16 -0.22 15.65
CA VAL A 34 14.48 0.17 15.15
C VAL A 34 15.32 -1.06 14.82
N ASP A 35 15.33 -2.08 15.68
CA ASP A 35 16.10 -3.30 15.44
C ASP A 35 15.51 -4.14 14.29
N LYS A 36 14.17 -4.20 14.17
CA LYS A 36 13.48 -4.83 13.02
C LYS A 36 13.87 -4.16 11.72
N TYR A 37 13.89 -2.83 11.67
CA TYR A 37 14.30 -2.07 10.49
C TYR A 37 15.76 -2.35 10.12
N ARG A 38 16.68 -2.44 11.10
CA ARG A 38 18.07 -2.81 10.82
C ARG A 38 18.22 -4.21 10.23
N ARG A 39 17.50 -5.19 10.77
CA ARG A 39 17.50 -6.58 10.25
C ARG A 39 16.97 -6.65 8.82
N TRP A 40 15.86 -5.95 8.57
CA TRP A 40 15.29 -5.86 7.23
C TRP A 40 16.28 -5.21 6.24
N LYS A 41 16.90 -4.09 6.63
CA LYS A 41 17.87 -3.38 5.77
C LYS A 41 19.10 -4.24 5.45
N ALA A 42 19.62 -4.98 6.43
CA ALA A 42 20.73 -5.92 6.22
C ALA A 42 20.36 -7.09 5.29
N GLU A 43 19.13 -7.59 5.38
CA GLU A 43 18.62 -8.66 4.51
C GLU A 43 18.40 -8.18 3.07
N GLN A 44 17.98 -6.93 2.85
CA GLN A 44 17.90 -6.33 1.51
C GLN A 44 19.28 -6.18 0.87
N THR A 45 20.30 -5.73 1.62
CA THR A 45 21.68 -5.67 1.11
C THR A 45 22.24 -7.06 0.78
N ARG A 46 21.90 -8.08 1.57
CA ARG A 46 22.29 -9.47 1.30
C ARG A 46 21.69 -9.96 -0.02
N GLN A 47 20.39 -9.75 -0.24
CA GLN A 47 19.69 -10.12 -1.48
C GLN A 47 20.23 -9.37 -2.71
N GLN A 48 20.69 -8.12 -2.54
CA GLN A 48 21.31 -7.33 -3.61
C GLN A 48 22.73 -7.79 -3.96
N ALA A 49 23.49 -8.34 -3.00
CA ALA A 49 24.84 -8.85 -3.22
C ALA A 49 24.89 -10.20 -3.96
N GLU A 50 23.80 -10.98 -3.97
CA GLU A 50 23.74 -12.29 -4.65
C GLU A 50 23.30 -12.16 -6.12
N SER A 51 22.99 -10.94 -6.56
CA SER A 51 22.58 -10.60 -7.93
C SER A 51 23.49 -9.50 -8.50
N SER A 52 24.80 -9.79 -8.55
CA SER A 52 25.81 -8.91 -9.13
C SER A 52 25.79 -8.98 -10.67
N SER A 53 24.99 -8.12 -11.29
CA SER A 53 25.26 -7.59 -12.63
C SER A 53 24.84 -6.13 -12.68
N ASP A 54 25.84 -5.26 -12.80
CA ASP A 54 25.83 -3.88 -13.33
C ASP A 54 24.46 -3.19 -13.49
N GLU A 55 24.22 -2.16 -12.67
CA GLU A 55 24.13 -0.77 -13.13
C GLU A 55 23.30 0.12 -12.18
N SER A 56 23.92 1.26 -11.84
CA SER A 56 23.34 2.54 -11.39
C SER A 56 22.82 2.69 -9.95
N ASP A 57 23.67 3.38 -9.18
CA ASP A 57 23.40 4.05 -7.90
C ASP A 57 22.27 5.08 -8.03
N SER A 58 21.18 4.88 -7.28
CA SER A 58 20.17 5.90 -7.04
C SER A 58 19.54 5.66 -5.67
N GLU A 59 20.16 6.27 -4.66
CA GLU A 59 19.70 6.33 -3.28
C GLU A 59 18.33 7.04 -3.17
N GLN A 60 17.23 6.29 -3.21
CA GLN A 60 15.90 6.83 -2.94
C GLN A 60 15.47 6.52 -1.50
N ASP A 61 15.90 7.38 -0.57
CA ASP A 61 15.40 7.41 0.80
C ASP A 61 13.96 7.96 0.79
N GLY A 62 12.99 7.04 0.68
CA GLY A 62 11.56 7.34 0.72
C GLY A 62 11.14 7.86 2.09
N GLN A 63 11.21 9.18 2.26
CA GLN A 63 10.58 9.92 3.34
C GLN A 63 9.11 9.50 3.51
N ALA A 64 8.72 9.19 4.75
CA ALA A 64 7.32 9.17 5.16
C ALA A 64 6.73 10.57 4.97
N SER A 65 6.14 10.80 3.80
CA SER A 65 5.36 12.00 3.53
C SER A 65 4.06 11.87 4.31
N GLY A 66 3.97 12.61 5.43
CA GLY A 66 2.71 12.90 6.09
C GLY A 66 1.85 13.76 5.17
N GLY A 67 1.25 13.11 4.17
CA GLY A 67 0.28 13.71 3.28
C GLY A 67 -1.05 13.83 4.01
N ASN A 68 -1.49 15.06 4.24
CA ASN A 68 -2.84 15.38 4.70
C ASN A 68 -3.86 14.83 3.69
N ASN A 69 -4.38 13.62 3.94
CA ASN A 69 -5.72 13.24 3.50
C ASN A 69 -6.72 14.06 4.32
N PHE A 70 -6.93 15.32 3.93
CA PHE A 70 -8.03 16.13 4.47
C PHE A 70 -9.32 15.63 3.82
N GLY A 71 -9.86 14.53 4.34
CA GLY A 71 -11.05 13.92 3.78
C GLY A 71 -11.75 12.84 4.61
N SER A 72 -11.06 11.94 5.32
CA SER A 72 -11.77 10.84 6.01
C SER A 72 -10.93 10.00 6.98
N ASP A 73 -10.16 10.58 7.91
CA ASP A 73 -9.61 9.77 9.01
C ASP A 73 -9.69 10.49 10.36
N ASP A 74 -10.59 9.98 11.21
CA ASP A 74 -10.88 10.43 12.56
C ASP A 74 -9.77 10.00 13.54
N TRP A 75 -8.60 10.64 13.44
CA TRP A 75 -7.55 10.51 14.47
C TRP A 75 -7.67 11.62 15.53
N ILE A 76 -8.83 11.73 16.18
CA ILE A 76 -9.02 12.68 17.29
C ILE A 76 -8.65 12.01 18.62
N PHE A 77 -7.37 12.06 18.99
CA PHE A 77 -6.91 11.58 20.30
C PHE A 77 -7.15 12.57 21.46
N THR A 78 -7.71 13.77 21.23
CA THR A 78 -7.71 14.82 22.28
C THR A 78 -8.89 15.77 22.41
N ILE A 79 -10.02 15.67 21.69
CA ILE A 79 -11.13 16.62 21.91
C ILE A 79 -12.49 15.93 21.98
N ARG A 80 -13.05 15.87 23.19
CA ARG A 80 -14.49 15.75 23.44
C ARG A 80 -15.10 17.14 23.27
N GLU A 81 -15.87 17.36 22.20
CA GLU A 81 -17.22 17.98 22.20
C GLU A 81 -17.62 18.68 20.89
N LYS A 82 -18.86 18.35 20.47
CA LYS A 82 -19.98 19.25 20.12
C LYS A 82 -19.87 20.08 18.82
N ASP A 83 -20.87 19.87 17.96
CA ASP A 83 -21.06 20.50 16.64
C ASP A 83 -20.70 21.99 16.58
N PRO A 84 -20.11 22.43 15.46
CA PRO A 84 -20.75 23.55 14.76
C PRO A 84 -20.71 23.48 13.23
N LYS A 85 -21.75 24.10 12.67
CA LYS A 85 -22.00 24.37 11.24
C LYS A 85 -21.14 25.54 10.72
N LYS A 86 -20.84 25.48 9.41
CA LYS A 86 -20.57 26.58 8.44
C LYS A 86 -19.28 27.41 8.61
N LEU A 87 -18.69 27.76 7.44
CA LEU A 87 -17.89 28.94 7.01
C LEU A 87 -16.92 28.44 5.90
N GLN A 88 -17.18 28.56 4.58
CA GLN A 88 -17.17 29.71 3.64
C GLN A 88 -15.86 30.53 3.59
N ASN A 89 -15.27 30.53 2.38
CA ASN A 89 -14.31 31.46 1.74
C ASN A 89 -12.79 31.35 1.98
N GLY A 90 -12.08 31.03 0.89
CA GLY A 90 -11.35 32.05 0.12
C GLY A 90 -9.82 32.05 0.24
N GLY A 91 -9.11 31.80 -0.88
CA GLY A 91 -7.68 32.09 -1.01
C GLY A 91 -7.04 31.39 -2.22
N GLU A 92 -6.86 32.14 -3.30
CA GLU A 92 -6.27 31.71 -4.58
C GLU A 92 -4.73 31.62 -4.54
N GLY A 93 -4.18 30.56 -5.16
CA GLY A 93 -2.88 30.50 -5.82
C GLY A 93 -1.67 29.93 -5.03
N PRO A 94 -0.65 29.35 -5.70
CA PRO A 94 -0.47 29.14 -7.13
C PRO A 94 -0.50 27.65 -7.54
N ALA A 95 -0.72 27.42 -8.84
CA ALA A 95 -0.58 26.13 -9.49
C ALA A 95 0.81 25.52 -9.23
N GLY A 96 0.82 24.38 -8.53
CA GLY A 96 1.99 23.53 -8.35
C GLY A 96 1.64 22.14 -8.84
N GLU A 97 2.00 21.89 -10.09
CA GLU A 97 2.23 20.61 -10.77
C GLU A 97 1.69 19.37 -10.05
N SER A 98 0.57 18.87 -10.58
CA SER A 98 0.10 17.50 -10.39
C SER A 98 1.26 16.55 -10.65
N GLY A 99 1.85 16.00 -9.58
CA GLY A 99 2.76 14.88 -9.67
C GLY A 99 2.03 13.74 -10.34
N ASP A 100 2.39 13.50 -11.60
CA ASP A 100 2.01 12.35 -12.39
C ASP A 100 2.33 11.09 -11.59
N ILE A 101 1.30 10.54 -10.93
CA ILE A 101 1.28 9.14 -10.55
C ILE A 101 1.20 8.43 -11.89
N SER A 102 2.35 8.24 -12.52
CA SER A 102 2.50 7.38 -13.68
C SER A 102 1.81 6.08 -13.33
N LYS A 103 0.61 5.89 -13.89
CA LYS A 103 -0.28 4.77 -13.62
C LYS A 103 0.50 3.53 -13.93
N ARG A 104 1.10 2.91 -12.91
CA ARG A 104 1.78 1.64 -13.08
C ARG A 104 0.75 0.72 -13.73
N PRO A 105 1.11 0.05 -14.83
CA PRO A 105 0.14 -0.73 -15.57
C PRO A 105 -0.44 -1.79 -14.63
N TYR A 106 -1.77 -1.91 -14.65
CA TYR A 106 -2.46 -2.99 -13.97
C TYR A 106 -1.85 -4.35 -14.35
N SER A 107 -1.95 -5.32 -13.44
CA SER A 107 -1.51 -6.69 -13.71
C SER A 107 -2.07 -7.25 -15.02
N THR A 108 -1.28 -8.14 -15.64
CA THR A 108 -1.64 -8.77 -16.91
C THR A 108 -2.90 -9.61 -16.74
N SER A 109 -3.04 -10.33 -15.63
CA SER A 109 -4.24 -11.14 -15.35
C SER A 109 -5.49 -10.29 -15.19
N LEU A 110 -5.39 -9.07 -14.62
CA LEU A 110 -6.54 -8.19 -14.47
C LEU A 110 -7.14 -7.77 -15.81
N SER A 111 -6.29 -7.43 -16.78
CA SER A 111 -6.70 -7.00 -18.11
C SER A 111 -7.06 -8.16 -19.05
N SER A 112 -6.29 -9.24 -19.04
CA SER A 112 -6.43 -10.35 -19.99
C SER A 112 -7.38 -11.47 -19.54
N ILE A 113 -7.62 -11.63 -18.23
CA ILE A 113 -8.40 -12.74 -17.69
C ILE A 113 -9.61 -12.22 -16.92
N ILE A 114 -9.39 -11.42 -15.87
CA ILE A 114 -10.46 -11.04 -14.93
C ILE A 114 -11.48 -10.12 -15.60
N SER A 115 -11.02 -9.04 -16.23
CA SER A 115 -11.89 -8.06 -16.90
C SER A 115 -12.81 -8.68 -17.97
N PRO A 116 -12.30 -9.46 -18.95
CA PRO A 116 -13.17 -10.09 -19.94
C PRO A 116 -14.10 -11.15 -19.32
N SER A 117 -13.63 -11.92 -18.32
CA SER A 117 -14.45 -12.94 -17.66
C SER A 117 -15.62 -12.32 -16.90
N LEU A 118 -15.39 -11.23 -16.16
CA LEU A 118 -16.46 -10.49 -15.49
C LEU A 118 -17.42 -9.85 -16.49
N ALA A 119 -16.94 -9.34 -17.63
CA ALA A 119 -17.81 -8.79 -18.67
C ALA A 119 -18.73 -9.87 -19.28
N GLU A 120 -18.20 -11.06 -19.56
CA GLU A 120 -19.01 -12.20 -20.05
C GLU A 120 -20.03 -12.66 -19.00
N LEU A 121 -19.61 -12.76 -17.73
CA LEU A 121 -20.51 -13.11 -16.63
C LEU A 121 -21.64 -12.09 -16.48
N LYS A 122 -21.36 -10.79 -16.64
CA LYS A 122 -22.37 -9.73 -16.59
C LYS A 122 -23.44 -9.95 -17.65
N GLN A 123 -23.01 -10.17 -18.89
CA GLN A 123 -23.90 -10.39 -20.03
C GLN A 123 -24.77 -11.64 -19.85
N ARG A 124 -24.20 -12.74 -19.34
CA ARG A 124 -24.97 -13.96 -19.04
C ARG A 124 -25.99 -13.72 -17.94
N GLN A 125 -25.61 -12.98 -16.91
CA GLN A 125 -26.44 -12.77 -15.75
C GLN A 125 -27.59 -11.77 -16.02
N GLU A 126 -27.40 -10.82 -16.95
CA GLU A 126 -28.47 -9.99 -17.51
C GLU A 126 -29.52 -10.84 -18.24
N ALA A 127 -29.10 -11.91 -18.95
CA ALA A 127 -30.03 -12.82 -19.62
C ALA A 127 -30.83 -13.73 -18.66
N VAL A 128 -30.31 -13.96 -17.44
CA VAL A 128 -30.92 -14.81 -16.40
C VAL A 128 -31.60 -13.97 -15.30
N ASN A 129 -31.76 -12.66 -15.53
CA ASN A 129 -32.47 -11.75 -14.62
C ASN A 129 -31.82 -11.63 -13.22
N GLY A 130 -30.51 -11.84 -13.11
CA GLY A 130 -29.76 -11.66 -11.87
C GLY A 130 -29.48 -10.18 -11.55
N ASN A 131 -28.81 -9.90 -10.42
CA ASN A 131 -28.41 -8.54 -10.03
C ASN A 131 -27.03 -8.14 -10.62
N PRO A 132 -26.96 -7.38 -11.73
CA PRO A 132 -25.69 -7.02 -12.37
C PRO A 132 -24.81 -6.14 -11.49
N MET A 133 -25.39 -5.49 -10.47
CA MET A 133 -24.67 -4.58 -9.59
C MET A 133 -23.64 -5.28 -8.71
N ALA A 134 -23.90 -6.52 -8.31
CA ALA A 134 -22.95 -7.28 -7.50
C ALA A 134 -21.64 -7.54 -8.26
N LEU A 135 -21.73 -7.68 -9.58
CA LEU A 135 -20.56 -7.92 -10.42
C LEU A 135 -19.77 -6.63 -10.69
N ASP A 136 -20.47 -5.50 -10.79
CA ASP A 136 -19.83 -4.18 -10.85
C ASP A 136 -19.11 -3.87 -9.53
N GLU A 137 -19.75 -4.14 -8.38
CA GLU A 137 -19.10 -3.99 -7.07
C GLU A 137 -17.86 -4.88 -6.94
N LEU A 138 -17.95 -6.14 -7.38
CA LEU A 138 -16.81 -7.06 -7.39
C LEU A 138 -15.67 -6.54 -8.28
N ARG A 139 -15.99 -6.03 -9.47
CA ARG A 139 -14.99 -5.45 -10.39
C ARG A 139 -14.27 -4.28 -9.73
N GLU A 140 -15.00 -3.36 -9.11
CA GLU A 140 -14.41 -2.21 -8.42
C GLU A 140 -13.56 -2.66 -7.22
N ALA A 141 -14.02 -3.63 -6.43
CA ALA A 141 -13.25 -4.17 -5.32
C ALA A 141 -11.91 -4.78 -5.76
N ILE A 142 -11.89 -5.48 -6.90
CA ILE A 142 -10.66 -6.04 -7.46
C ILE A 142 -9.72 -4.92 -7.94
N LEU A 143 -10.24 -3.87 -8.58
CA LEU A 143 -9.46 -2.72 -9.00
C LEU A 143 -8.82 -2.00 -7.80
N LEU A 144 -9.59 -1.78 -6.74
CA LEU A 144 -9.10 -1.19 -5.48
C LEU A 144 -8.03 -2.06 -4.82
N ALA A 145 -8.20 -3.38 -4.85
CA ALA A 145 -7.20 -4.31 -4.32
C ALA A 145 -5.89 -4.24 -5.12
N GLU A 146 -5.96 -4.16 -6.46
CA GLU A 146 -4.79 -4.03 -7.33
C GLU A 146 -4.08 -2.67 -7.17
N GLU A 147 -4.85 -1.60 -6.95
CA GLU A 147 -4.30 -0.28 -6.64
C GLU A 147 -3.57 -0.27 -5.29
N ALA A 148 -4.15 -0.91 -4.27
CA ALA A 148 -3.54 -1.03 -2.95
C ALA A 148 -2.32 -1.98 -2.95
N TYR A 149 -2.37 -3.05 -3.76
CA TYR A 149 -1.36 -4.11 -3.82
C TYR A 149 -1.12 -4.57 -5.27
N PRO A 150 -0.16 -3.95 -5.98
CA PRO A 150 0.15 -4.31 -7.36
C PRO A 150 0.52 -5.79 -7.53
N GLY A 151 -0.05 -6.45 -8.54
CA GLY A 151 0.20 -7.87 -8.83
C GLY A 151 -0.66 -8.85 -8.02
N ILE A 152 -1.56 -8.36 -7.15
CA ILE A 152 -2.43 -9.24 -6.37
C ILE A 152 -3.34 -10.10 -7.26
N SER A 153 -3.80 -9.55 -8.39
CA SER A 153 -4.63 -10.30 -9.35
C SER A 153 -3.86 -11.43 -10.03
N ASP A 154 -2.59 -11.22 -10.37
CA ASP A 154 -1.72 -12.28 -10.92
C ASP A 154 -1.51 -13.40 -9.91
N SER A 155 -1.27 -13.05 -8.64
CA SER A 155 -1.13 -14.01 -7.53
C SER A 155 -2.41 -14.82 -7.32
N LEU A 156 -3.58 -14.15 -7.34
CA LEU A 156 -4.88 -14.81 -7.22
C LEU A 156 -5.09 -15.85 -8.31
N VAL A 157 -4.88 -15.47 -9.58
CA VAL A 157 -5.08 -16.36 -10.72
C VAL A 157 -4.10 -17.53 -10.67
N THR A 158 -2.83 -17.27 -10.36
CA THR A 158 -1.81 -18.31 -10.21
C THR A 158 -2.19 -19.33 -9.14
N GLN A 159 -2.61 -18.86 -7.95
CA GLN A 159 -3.02 -19.74 -6.86
C GLN A 159 -4.27 -20.55 -7.20
N LEU A 160 -5.24 -19.95 -7.91
CA LEU A 160 -6.44 -20.64 -8.36
C LEU A 160 -6.11 -21.79 -9.32
N VAL A 161 -5.28 -21.53 -10.33
CA VAL A 161 -4.85 -22.54 -11.31
C VAL A 161 -4.09 -23.67 -10.60
N ASN A 162 -3.10 -23.33 -9.77
CA ASN A 162 -2.33 -24.31 -9.00
C ASN A 162 -3.22 -25.18 -8.11
N ARG A 163 -4.22 -24.58 -7.46
CA ARG A 163 -5.18 -25.31 -6.63
C ARG A 163 -5.96 -26.30 -7.47
N LEU A 164 -6.50 -25.87 -8.62
CA LEU A 164 -7.29 -26.73 -9.51
C LEU A 164 -6.47 -27.88 -10.11
N GLN A 165 -5.21 -27.62 -10.50
CA GLN A 165 -4.30 -28.65 -11.04
C GLN A 165 -4.03 -29.76 -10.02
N ARG A 166 -3.77 -29.41 -8.75
CA ARG A 166 -3.57 -30.40 -7.68
C ARG A 166 -4.79 -31.32 -7.50
N PHE A 167 -6.00 -30.79 -7.67
CA PHE A 167 -7.23 -31.60 -7.61
C PHE A 167 -7.48 -32.44 -8.86
N SER A 168 -6.91 -32.09 -10.03
CA SER A 168 -7.01 -32.95 -11.22
C SER A 168 -6.05 -34.14 -11.18
N GLU A 169 -4.84 -33.97 -10.64
CA GLU A 169 -3.82 -35.03 -10.58
C GLU A 169 -4.18 -36.16 -9.58
N GLY A 170 -4.92 -35.84 -8.51
CA GLY A 170 -5.36 -36.83 -7.52
C GLY A 170 -6.49 -37.78 -7.96
N ARG A 171 -7.05 -37.61 -9.17
CA ARG A 171 -8.11 -38.48 -9.72
C ARG A 171 -7.61 -39.49 -10.74
N THR A 172 -6.33 -39.45 -11.09
CA THR A 172 -5.69 -40.42 -11.97
C THR A 172 -4.72 -41.27 -11.15
N SER A 173 -5.24 -42.20 -10.38
CA SER A 173 -4.46 -43.37 -9.92
C SER A 173 -5.35 -44.60 -10.08
N PRO A 174 -4.90 -45.62 -10.83
CA PRO A 174 -5.59 -46.90 -10.94
C PRO A 174 -5.56 -47.70 -9.64
#